data_AF-X0VSV9-F1
#
_entry.id   AF-X0VSV9-F1
#
_cell.length_a   1.000
_cell.length_b   1.000
_cell.length_c   1.000
_cell.angle_alpha   90.00
_cell.angle_beta   90.00
_cell.angle_gamma   90.00
#
_symmetry.space_group_name_H-M   'P 1'
#
loop_
_entity.id
_entity.type
_entity.pdbx_description
1 polymer ?
#
loop_
_entity_poly.entity_id
_entity_poly.type
_entity_poly.pdbx_seq_one_letter_code
_entity_poly.pdbx_strand_id
1 'polypeptide(L)' 'MSLEKYKEVIHKDFLKDIDFINKTIIKLNLPPDSKIIDIGTGIGAMSILLALNNLNVLTGE' A
#
# COMPACT_ATOMS: atom_id res chain seq x y z
N MET A 1 -2.03 6.59 -9.62
CA MET A 1 -3.37 5.95 -9.50
C MET A 1 -4.02 6.48 -8.22
N SER A 2 -5.35 6.54 -8.09
CA SER A 2 -6.03 6.94 -6.84
C SER A 2 -6.41 5.71 -6.01
N LEU A 3 -6.68 5.89 -4.71
CA LEU A 3 -7.15 4.80 -3.83
C LEU A 3 -8.46 4.18 -4.34
N GLU A 4 -9.40 5.01 -4.78
CA GLU A 4 -10.68 4.54 -5.34
C GLU A 4 -10.47 3.71 -6.60
N LYS A 5 -9.55 4.14 -7.49
CA LYS A 5 -9.23 3.35 -8.68
C LYS A 5 -8.55 2.03 -8.34
N TYR A 6 -7.74 2.00 -7.28
CA TYR A 6 -7.13 0.76 -6.78
C TYR A 6 -8.17 -0.24 -6.26
N LYS A 7 -9.17 0.25 -5.51
CA LYS A 7 -10.28 -0.58 -5.01
C LYS A 7 -11.10 -1.22 -6.14
N GLU A 8 -11.15 -0.61 -7.33
CA GLU A 8 -11.84 -1.19 -8.49
C GLU A 8 -11.08 -2.37 -9.13
N VAL A 9 -9.74 -2.40 -9.00
CA VAL A 9 -8.89 -3.36 -9.76
C VAL A 9 -8.35 -4.50 -8.91
N ILE A 10 -8.21 -4.31 -7.60
CA ILE A 10 -7.68 -5.31 -6.68
C ILE A 10 -8.70 -6.44 -6.42
N HIS A 11 -8.21 -7.66 -6.18
CA HIS A 11 -9.08 -8.80 -5.86
C HIS A 11 -9.91 -8.53 -4.60
N LYS A 12 -11.17 -8.99 -4.60
CA LYS A 12 -12.16 -8.67 -3.55
C LYS A 12 -11.69 -9.01 -2.13
N ASP A 13 -10.94 -10.10 -1.98
CA ASP A 13 -10.43 -10.56 -0.68
C ASP A 13 -9.49 -9.56 -0.01
N PHE A 14 -8.86 -8.67 -0.79
CA PHE A 14 -7.95 -7.65 -0.30
C PHE A 14 -8.66 -6.32 -0.03
N LEU A 15 -9.92 -6.15 -0.44
CA LEU A 15 -10.69 -4.92 -0.20
C LEU A 15 -10.97 -4.69 1.29
N LYS A 16 -11.14 -5.78 2.05
CA LYS A 16 -11.60 -5.75 3.45
C LYS A 16 -10.73 -4.87 4.36
N ASP A 17 -9.42 -4.84 4.12
CA ASP A 17 -8.45 -4.17 5.00
C ASP A 17 -7.89 -2.87 4.40
N ILE A 18 -8.25 -2.50 3.16
CA ILE A 18 -7.65 -1.35 2.45
C ILE A 18 -7.77 -0.05 3.24
N ASP A 19 -8.97 0.28 3.72
CA ASP A 19 -9.19 1.55 4.41
C ASP A 19 -8.45 1.58 5.75
N PHE A 20 -8.34 0.44 6.43
CA PHE A 20 -7.58 0.31 7.67
C PHE A 20 -6.07 0.46 7.43
N ILE A 21 -5.53 -0.25 6.44
CA ILE A 21 -4.12 -0.20 6.07
C ILE A 21 -3.74 1.21 5.61
N ASN A 22 -4.53 1.82 4.72
CA ASN A 22 -4.26 3.17 4.23
C ASN A 22 -4.29 4.22 5.35
N LYS A 23 -5.26 4.14 6.29
CA LYS A 23 -5.28 4.98 7.48
C LYS A 23 -4.04 4.77 8.36
N THR A 24 -3.56 3.54 8.47
CA THR A 24 -2.34 3.22 9.23
C THR A 24 -1.12 3.85 8.59
N ILE A 25 -0.97 3.73 7.26
CA ILE A 25 0.13 4.37 6.51
C ILE A 25 0.13 5.89 6.71
N ILE A 26 -1.03 6.54 6.60
CA ILE A 26 -1.17 7.99 6.81
C ILE A 26 -0.78 8.38 8.25
N LYS A 27 -1.19 7.59 9.25
CA LYS A 27 -0.87 7.85 10.66
C LYS A 27 0.60 7.72 11.01
N LEU A 28 1.37 6.91 10.26
CA LEU A 28 2.82 6.84 10.43
C LEU A 28 3.50 8.16 10.07
N ASN A 29 2.83 9.04 9.30
CA ASN A 29 3.29 10.37 8.93
C ASN A 29 4.74 10.37 8.41
N LEU A 30 5.05 9.38 7.58
CA LEU A 30 6.38 9.23 7.01
C LEU A 30 6.64 10.36 6.01
N PRO A 31 7.88 10.88 5.94
CA PRO A 31 8.26 11.80 4.89
C PRO A 31 8.00 11.17 3.50
N PRO A 32 7.58 11.96 2.51
CA PRO A 32 7.57 11.53 1.12
C PRO A 32 8.93 10.94 0.72
N ASP A 33 8.92 9.97 -0.19
CA ASP A 33 10.11 9.29 -0.70
C ASP A 33 10.86 8.41 0.33
N SER A 34 10.32 8.23 1.54
CA SER A 34 10.85 7.28 2.51
C SER A 34 10.95 5.89 1.90
N LYS A 35 12.08 5.21 2.16
CA LYS A 35 12.31 3.84 1.68
C LYS A 35 11.66 2.83 2.61
N ILE A 36 10.81 1.98 2.06
CA ILE A 36 10.13 0.89 2.75
C ILE A 36 10.57 -0.43 2.13
N ILE A 37 10.85 -1.43 2.96
CA ILE A 37 11.04 -2.81 2.51
C ILE A 37 9.77 -3.58 2.87
N ASP A 38 9.07 -4.09 1.87
CA ASP A 38 7.89 -4.94 2.02
C ASP A 38 8.31 -6.42 1.90
N ILE A 39 8.39 -7.12 3.03
CA ILE A 39 8.82 -8.52 3.11
C ILE A 39 7.58 -9.42 3.10
N GLY A 40 7.58 -10.46 2.26
CA GLY A 40 6.42 -11.32 2.08
C GLY A 40 5.32 -10.62 1.28
N THR A 41 5.73 -9.94 0.20
CA THR A 41 4.88 -9.03 -0.58
C THR A 41 3.60 -9.69 -1.14
N GLY A 42 3.64 -11.00 -1.40
CA GLY A 42 2.53 -11.74 -1.98
C GLY A 42 2.05 -11.11 -3.29
N ILE A 43 0.74 -10.86 -3.42
CA ILE A 43 0.18 -10.22 -4.63
C ILE A 43 0.48 -8.71 -4.73
N GLY A 44 1.25 -8.13 -3.81
CA GLY A 44 1.65 -6.71 -3.85
C GLY A 44 0.61 -5.73 -3.31
N ALA A 45 -0.44 -6.18 -2.62
CA ALA A 45 -1.51 -5.31 -2.14
C ALA A 45 -1.00 -4.20 -1.20
N MET A 46 -0.08 -4.55 -0.28
CA MET A 46 0.53 -3.61 0.65
C MET A 46 1.49 -2.65 -0.07
N SER A 47 2.39 -3.21 -0.89
CA SER A 47 3.31 -2.44 -1.73
C SER A 47 2.61 -1.38 -2.58
N ILE A 48 1.48 -1.71 -3.19
CA ILE A 48 0.71 -0.73 -3.98
C ILE A 48 0.15 0.38 -3.08
N LEU A 49 -0.44 0.05 -1.93
CA LEU A 49 -0.95 1.05 -0.99
C LEU A 49 0.15 1.98 -0.47
N LEU A 50 1.33 1.45 -0.16
CA LEU A 50 2.50 2.23 0.22
C LEU A 50 2.93 3.18 -0.91
N ALA A 51 3.03 2.69 -2.15
CA ALA A 51 3.40 3.50 -3.31
C ALA A 51 2.37 4.60 -3.61
N LEU A 52 1.07 4.32 -3.41
CA LEU A 52 0.00 5.33 -3.54
C LEU A 52 0.13 6.47 -2.51
N ASN A 53 0.85 6.26 -1.42
CA ASN A 53 1.15 7.27 -0.39
C ASN A 53 2.52 7.94 -0.59
N ASN A 54 3.06 7.94 -1.82
CA ASN A 54 4.34 8.58 -2.19
C ASN A 54 5.55 8.02 -1.42
N LEU A 55 5.53 6.72 -1.12
CA LEU A 55 6.65 6.01 -0.51
C LEU A 55 7.42 5.20 -1.56
N ASN A 56 8.73 5.05 -1.37
CA ASN A 56 9.59 4.26 -2.24
C ASN A 56 9.67 2.83 -1.70
N VAL A 57 8.98 1.90 -2.36
CA VAL A 57 8.84 0.52 -1.88
C VAL A 57 9.81 -0.40 -2.60
N LEU A 58 10.58 -1.16 -1.83
CA LEU A 58 11.36 -2.31 -2.27
C LEU A 58 10.61 -3.58 -1.85
N THR A 59 10.29 -4.42 -2.81
CA THR A 59 9.54 -5.66 -2.57
C THR A 59 10.49 -6.86 -2.48
N GLY A 60 10.17 -7.81 -1.61
CA GLY A 60 10.89 -9.07 -1.50
C GLY A 60 9.94 -10.21 -1.13
N GLU A 61 10.11 -11.35 -1.80
CA GLU A 61 9.47 -12.62 -1.41
C GLU A 61 10.27 -13.33 -0.33
#